data_AF-G3IC29-F1
#
_entry.id   AF-G3IC29-F1
#
_cell.length_a   1.000
_cell.length_b   1.000
_cell.length_c   1.000
_cell.angle_alpha   90.00
_cell.angle_beta   90.00
_cell.angle_gamma   90.00
#
_symmetry.space_group_name_H-M   'P 1'
#
loop_
_entity.id
_entity.type
_entity.pdbx_description
1 polymer ?
#
loop_
_entity_poly.entity_id
_entity_poly.type
_entity_poly.pdbx_seq_one_letter_code
_entity_poly.pdbx_strand_id
1 'polypeptide(L)'
;MSRLWVGYSLLFVEGQEKAHNQDLGFAGSCLPRFSTMPFVYCNINEVCHYARRNDKSYWLSTTAPIPMMPVGQTQIPQYISRCSVCEAPSQAIAVHSQDITIPQCPLGWRSLWIGYSFLMVRP
;
A
#
# COMPACT_ATOMS: atom_id res chain seq x y z
N MET A 1 -1.04 15.91 14.65
CA MET A 1 -0.33 15.66 13.37
C MET A 1 -1.16 16.32 12.29
N SER A 2 -0.56 17.16 11.44
CA SER A 2 -1.29 17.78 10.33
C SER A 2 -1.46 16.76 9.21
N ARG A 3 -2.64 16.68 8.60
CA ARG A 3 -2.89 15.75 7.49
C ARG A 3 -2.49 16.43 6.18
N LEU A 4 -1.60 15.79 5.42
CA LEU A 4 -1.13 16.28 4.13
C LEU A 4 -2.07 15.85 3.00
N TRP A 5 -2.39 14.56 2.88
CA TRP A 5 -3.38 14.05 1.93
C TRP A 5 -4.00 12.72 2.38
N VAL A 6 -5.05 12.31 1.64
CA VAL A 6 -5.71 11.01 1.76
C VAL A 6 -5.61 10.31 0.41
N GLY A 7 -5.41 9.01 0.43
CA GLY A 7 -5.22 8.20 -0.78
C GLY A 7 -5.72 6.78 -0.64
N TYR A 8 -5.22 5.93 -1.52
CA TYR A 8 -5.43 4.49 -1.58
C TYR A 8 -4.12 3.76 -1.29
N SER A 9 -4.20 2.67 -0.56
CA SER A 9 -3.05 1.94 -0.03
C SER A 9 -2.45 1.00 -1.08
N LEU A 10 -1.43 1.48 -1.81
CA LEU A 10 -0.65 0.71 -2.77
C LEU A 10 0.33 -0.21 -2.03
N LEU A 11 0.35 -1.49 -2.40
CA LEU A 11 1.31 -2.46 -1.89
C LEU A 11 2.49 -2.61 -2.85
N PHE A 12 2.22 -3.02 -4.09
CA PHE A 12 3.24 -3.14 -5.13
C PHE A 12 2.63 -3.11 -6.54
N VAL A 13 3.49 -2.86 -7.52
CA VAL A 13 3.16 -2.98 -8.94
C VAL A 13 3.95 -4.11 -9.57
N GLU A 14 3.39 -4.78 -10.55
CA GLU A 14 4.02 -5.86 -11.30
C GLU A 14 4.05 -5.47 -12.76
N GLY A 15 5.26 -5.19 -13.27
CA GLY A 15 5.50 -4.84 -14.65
C GLY A 15 6.47 -5.83 -15.27
N GLN A 16 6.14 -6.40 -16.42
CA GLN A 16 6.94 -7.46 -17.05
C GLN A 16 7.23 -8.63 -16.08
N GLU A 17 6.21 -9.07 -15.33
CA GLU A 17 6.31 -10.14 -14.31
C GLU A 17 7.31 -9.85 -13.17
N LYS A 18 7.75 -8.59 -13.04
CA LYS A 18 8.65 -8.16 -11.98
C LYS A 18 7.92 -7.23 -11.02
N ALA A 19 7.88 -7.64 -9.74
CA ALA A 19 7.29 -6.85 -8.68
C ALA A 19 8.21 -5.69 -8.26
N HIS A 20 7.61 -4.53 -8.00
CA HIS A 20 8.24 -3.37 -7.39
C HIS A 20 7.36 -2.87 -6.24
N ASN A 21 7.87 -3.01 -5.01
CA ASN A 21 7.12 -2.75 -3.78
C ASN A 21 7.29 -1.30 -3.30
N GLN A 22 6.28 -0.81 -2.57
CA GLN A 22 6.37 0.41 -1.76
C GLN A 22 6.24 0.02 -0.29
N ASP A 23 7.10 0.57 0.56
CA ASP A 23 6.99 0.36 2.01
C ASP A 23 5.71 1.04 2.52
N LEU A 24 4.89 0.27 3.27
CA LEU A 24 3.63 0.74 3.85
C LEU A 24 3.83 1.80 4.94
N GLY A 25 5.03 1.91 5.51
CA GLY A 25 5.41 2.97 6.45
C GLY A 25 5.78 4.30 5.77
N PHE A 26 6.02 4.30 4.45
CA PHE A 26 6.38 5.50 3.69
C PHE A 26 5.21 6.06 2.89
N ALA A 27 5.27 7.36 2.63
CA ALA A 27 4.24 8.10 1.89
C ALA A 27 3.99 7.58 0.46
N GLY A 28 4.97 6.91 -0.16
CA GLY A 28 4.86 6.32 -1.49
C GLY A 28 3.79 5.22 -1.61
N SER A 29 3.47 4.53 -0.51
CA SER A 29 2.36 3.57 -0.46
C SER A 29 0.98 4.23 -0.49
N CYS A 30 0.88 5.56 -0.34
CA CYS A 30 -0.40 6.27 -0.26
C CYS A 30 -0.68 7.14 -1.50
N LEU A 31 -1.22 6.52 -2.55
CA LEU A 31 -1.50 7.19 -3.81
C LEU A 31 -2.80 8.01 -3.74
N PRO A 32 -2.80 9.32 -4.10
CA PRO A 32 -4.01 10.15 -4.05
C PRO A 32 -5.14 9.70 -4.99
N ARG A 33 -4.80 8.99 -6.07
CA ARG A 33 -5.75 8.51 -7.08
C ARG A 33 -5.56 7.01 -7.29
N PHE A 34 -6.68 6.29 -7.30
CA PHE A 34 -6.71 4.88 -7.63
C PHE A 34 -6.74 4.67 -9.15
N SER A 35 -6.04 3.65 -9.62
CA SER A 35 -6.14 3.11 -10.98
C SER A 35 -5.75 1.63 -10.94
N THR A 36 -6.43 0.78 -11.71
CA THR A 36 -6.01 -0.62 -11.90
C THR A 36 -4.64 -0.70 -12.58
N MET A 37 -4.27 0.33 -13.35
CA MET A 37 -2.96 0.51 -13.97
C MET A 37 -2.40 1.90 -13.65
N PRO A 38 -1.66 2.07 -12.53
CA PRO A 38 -1.19 3.39 -12.07
C PRO A 38 0.15 3.82 -12.69
N PHE A 39 0.69 3.08 -13.66
CA PHE A 39 1.99 3.36 -14.28
C PHE A 39 1.95 3.18 -15.81
N VAL A 40 3.02 3.65 -16.46
CA VAL A 40 3.28 3.50 -17.90
C VAL A 40 4.67 2.90 -18.06
N TYR A 41 4.91 2.13 -19.12
CA TYR A 41 6.26 1.70 -19.49
C TYR A 41 6.65 2.29 -20.84
N CYS A 42 7.92 2.62 -21.01
CA CYS A 42 8.48 3.13 -22.26
C CYS A 42 9.64 2.23 -22.70
N ASN A 43 9.79 2.04 -24.01
CA ASN A 43 10.87 1.26 -24.59
C ASN A 43 12.04 2.15 -25.04
N ILE A 44 13.12 1.52 -25.51
CA ILE A 44 14.32 2.21 -26.01
C ILE A 44 14.09 3.04 -27.28
N ASN A 45 12.98 2.83 -27.97
CA ASN A 45 12.61 3.56 -29.19
C ASN A 45 11.73 4.78 -28.87
N GLU A 46 11.75 5.24 -27.62
CA GLU A 46 10.97 6.39 -27.13
C GLU A 46 9.45 6.22 -27.27
N VAL A 47 8.97 4.98 -27.39
CA VAL A 47 7.53 4.67 -27.45
C VAL A 47 7.04 4.21 -26.08
N CYS A 48 6.03 4.90 -25.56
CA CYS A 48 5.38 4.59 -24.29
C CYS A 48 4.04 3.88 -24.50
N HIS A 49 3.73 2.93 -23.62
CA HIS A 49 2.52 2.13 -23.66
C HIS A 49 1.82 2.14 -22.31
N TYR A 50 0.55 2.51 -22.32
CA TYR A 50 -0.32 2.53 -21.14
C TYR A 50 -1.35 1.43 -21.23
N ALA A 51 -1.44 0.59 -20.19
CA ALA A 51 -2.43 -0.50 -20.07
C ALA A 51 -2.54 -1.41 -21.33
N ARG A 52 -1.44 -1.62 -22.06
CA ARG A 52 -1.39 -2.46 -23.28
C ARG A 52 -0.82 -3.86 -23.04
N ARG A 53 -0.37 -4.16 -21.82
CA ARG A 53 0.19 -5.45 -21.42
C ARG A 53 -0.61 -6.05 -20.27
N ASN A 54 -0.25 -7.28 -19.90
CA ASN A 54 -0.81 -8.00 -18.76
C ASN A 54 -0.13 -7.62 -17.43
N ASP A 55 0.28 -6.36 -17.31
CA ASP A 55 0.84 -5.82 -16.07
C ASP A 55 -0.25 -5.73 -15.00
N LYS A 56 0.12 -5.64 -13.72
CA LYS A 56 -0.82 -5.66 -12.58
C LYS A 56 -0.44 -4.65 -11.50
N SER A 57 -1.41 -4.31 -10.66
CA SER A 57 -1.19 -3.55 -9.43
C SER A 57 -1.91 -4.21 -8.26
N TYR A 58 -1.27 -4.16 -7.08
CA TYR A 58 -1.75 -4.77 -5.85
C TYR A 58 -1.91 -3.70 -4.77
N TRP A 59 -3.04 -3.78 -4.07
CA TRP A 59 -3.48 -2.78 -3.10
C TRP A 59 -3.87 -3.50 -1.82
N LEU A 60 -3.68 -2.86 -0.66
CA LEU A 60 -4.23 -3.39 0.59
C LEU A 60 -5.76 -3.42 0.49
N SER A 61 -6.37 -4.51 0.95
CA SER A 61 -7.80 -4.72 0.85
C SER A 61 -8.57 -4.24 2.09
N THR A 62 -9.89 -4.22 1.97
CA THR A 62 -10.82 -4.05 3.10
C THR A 62 -11.34 -5.41 3.58
N THR A 63 -12.27 -5.37 4.53
CA THR A 63 -13.04 -6.54 5.02
C THR A 63 -14.25 -6.89 4.14
N ALA A 64 -14.38 -6.28 2.95
CA ALA A 64 -15.47 -6.60 2.03
C ALA A 64 -15.43 -8.09 1.63
N PRO A 65 -16.60 -8.75 1.47
CA PRO A 65 -16.67 -10.17 1.21
C PRO A 65 -16.02 -10.51 -0.14
N ILE A 66 -15.24 -11.59 -0.16
CA ILE A 66 -14.55 -12.06 -1.37
C ILE A 66 -15.60 -12.30 -2.47
N PRO A 67 -15.50 -11.60 -3.61
CA PRO A 67 -16.48 -11.73 -4.67
C PRO A 67 -16.28 -13.07 -5.39
N MET A 68 -17.37 -13.70 -5.83
CA MET A 68 -17.32 -14.97 -6.57
C MET A 68 -16.70 -14.81 -7.97
N MET A 69 -16.67 -13.59 -8.51
CA MET A 69 -16.07 -13.25 -9.80
C MET A 69 -15.35 -11.90 -9.70
N PRO A 70 -14.41 -11.58 -10.61
CA PRO A 70 -13.77 -10.26 -10.66
C PRO A 70 -14.80 -9.13 -10.71
N VAL A 71 -14.59 -8.12 -9.87
CA VAL A 71 -15.52 -7.01 -9.70
C VAL A 71 -15.36 -5.97 -10.80
N GLY A 72 -16.49 -5.40 -11.23
CA GLY A 72 -16.51 -4.29 -12.19
C GLY A 72 -15.98 -2.99 -11.58
N GLN A 73 -15.58 -2.05 -12.43
CA GLN A 73 -14.90 -0.81 -12.03
C GLN A 73 -15.61 0.00 -10.93
N THR A 74 -16.94 0.04 -10.97
CA THR A 74 -17.77 0.77 -9.99
C THR A 74 -17.80 0.12 -8.61
N GLN A 75 -17.52 -1.19 -8.53
CA GLN A 75 -17.54 -1.98 -7.31
C GLN A 75 -16.16 -2.12 -6.67
N ILE A 76 -15.08 -1.83 -7.41
CA ILE A 76 -13.70 -1.88 -6.88
C ILE A 76 -13.51 -1.02 -5.62
N PRO A 77 -14.01 0.24 -5.52
CA PRO A 77 -13.66 1.13 -4.40
C PRO A 77 -13.95 0.56 -3.00
N GLN A 78 -14.95 -0.31 -2.85
CA GLN A 78 -15.26 -0.93 -1.55
C GLN A 78 -14.21 -1.94 -1.08
N TYR A 79 -13.39 -2.46 -2.01
CA TYR A 79 -12.37 -3.47 -1.76
C TYR A 79 -11.00 -2.86 -1.47
N ILE A 80 -10.77 -1.58 -1.77
CA ILE A 80 -9.46 -0.95 -1.69
C ILE A 80 -9.33 -0.14 -0.39
N SER A 81 -8.32 -0.47 0.41
CA SER A 81 -7.98 0.25 1.64
C SER A 81 -7.60 1.71 1.36
N ARG A 82 -7.91 2.58 2.33
CA ARG A 82 -7.58 4.00 2.30
C ARG A 82 -6.43 4.29 3.27
N CYS A 83 -5.64 5.31 2.95
CA CYS A 83 -4.50 5.75 3.73
C CYS A 83 -4.54 7.26 3.95
N SER A 84 -3.85 7.74 4.97
CA SER A 84 -3.66 9.17 5.24
C SER A 84 -2.18 9.42 5.51
N VAL A 85 -1.61 10.43 4.85
CA VAL A 85 -0.24 10.87 5.11
C VAL A 85 -0.28 12.09 6.01
N CYS A 86 0.48 12.03 7.09
CA CYS A 86 0.48 13.03 8.15
C CYS A 86 1.89 13.53 8.40
N GLU A 87 2.02 14.82 8.69
CA GLU A 87 3.25 15.42 9.19
C GLU A 87 3.39 15.11 10.69
N ALA A 88 4.54 14.53 11.05
CA ALA A 88 4.88 14.15 12.41
C ALA A 88 6.11 14.92 12.90
N PRO A 89 6.16 15.31 14.20
CA PRO A 89 7.28 16.05 14.77
C PRO A 89 8.55 15.20 14.95
N SER A 90 8.44 13.87 14.87
CA SER A 90 9.53 12.92 15.04
C SER A 90 9.27 11.66 14.20
N GLN A 91 10.32 10.87 13.96
CA GLN A 91 10.20 9.59 13.27
C GLN A 91 9.40 8.57 14.10
N ALA A 92 8.65 7.73 13.41
CA ALA A 92 7.95 6.59 13.99
C ALA A 92 8.72 5.30 13.66
N ILE A 93 8.65 4.33 14.58
CA ILE A 93 9.24 2.99 14.41
C ILE A 93 8.21 1.92 14.78
N ALA A 94 8.37 0.72 14.23
CA ALA A 94 7.67 -0.47 14.68
C ALA A 94 8.56 -1.29 15.61
N VAL A 95 7.99 -1.85 16.67
CA VAL A 95 8.67 -2.76 17.60
C VAL A 95 7.91 -4.08 17.60
N HIS A 96 8.62 -5.21 17.49
CA HIS A 96 8.05 -6.54 17.36
C HIS A 96 8.43 -7.40 18.57
N SER A 97 7.46 -8.03 19.24
CA SER A 97 7.70 -8.86 20.42
C SER A 97 8.24 -10.26 20.09
N GLN A 98 7.87 -10.80 18.93
CA GLN A 98 8.03 -12.23 18.61
C GLN A 98 7.34 -13.16 19.65
N ASP A 99 6.30 -12.64 20.29
CA ASP A 99 5.54 -13.27 21.37
C ASP A 99 4.04 -12.90 21.24
N ILE A 100 3.17 -13.52 22.03
CA ILE A 100 1.74 -13.15 22.13
C ILE A 100 1.52 -11.84 22.90
N THR A 101 2.53 -11.41 23.67
CA THR A 101 2.50 -10.18 24.45
C THR A 101 2.78 -8.95 23.57
N ILE A 102 2.13 -7.82 23.90
CA ILE A 102 2.33 -6.54 23.21
C ILE A 102 3.65 -5.91 23.70
N PRO A 103 4.63 -5.63 22.81
CA PRO A 103 5.89 -5.03 23.23
C PRO A 103 5.68 -3.60 23.72
N GLN A 104 6.42 -3.21 24.77
CA GLN A 104 6.40 -1.83 25.25
C GLN A 104 7.26 -0.92 24.36
N CYS A 105 6.84 0.33 24.20
CA CYS A 105 7.67 1.32 23.51
C CYS A 105 8.96 1.60 24.30
N PRO A 106 10.07 1.97 23.63
CA PRO A 106 11.29 2.35 24.33
C PRO A 106 11.08 3.55 25.25
N LEU A 107 11.95 3.72 26.26
CA LEU A 107 11.82 4.82 27.22
C LEU A 107 11.77 6.19 26.52
N GLY A 108 10.78 7.01 26.86
CA GLY A 108 10.57 8.33 26.26
C GLY A 108 9.79 8.34 24.94
N TRP A 109 9.40 7.18 24.42
CA TRP A 109 8.55 7.07 23.21
C TRP A 109 7.07 7.01 23.58
N ARG A 110 6.22 7.55 22.69
CA ARG A 110 4.77 7.42 22.79
C ARG A 110 4.25 6.36 21.84
N SER A 111 3.27 5.58 22.29
CA SER A 111 2.55 4.64 21.43
C SER A 111 1.66 5.39 20.43
N LEU A 112 1.62 4.93 19.17
CA LEU A 112 0.73 5.45 18.13
C LEU A 112 -0.43 4.49 17.84
N TRP A 113 -0.13 3.20 17.65
CA TRP A 113 -1.10 2.12 17.49
C TRP A 113 -0.45 0.77 17.85
N ILE A 114 -1.28 -0.28 17.97
CA ILE A 114 -0.86 -1.68 18.13
C ILE A 114 -1.34 -2.49 16.93
N GLY A 115 -0.67 -3.61 16.63
CA GLY A 115 -1.03 -4.46 15.49
C GLY A 115 -0.23 -5.76 15.44
N TYR A 116 -0.31 -6.44 14.30
CA TYR A 116 0.40 -7.70 14.04
C TYR A 116 1.63 -7.46 13.16
N SER A 117 2.64 -8.32 13.33
CA SER A 117 3.89 -8.25 12.56
C SER A 117 3.68 -8.76 11.13
N PHE A 118 3.52 -7.83 10.18
CA PHE A 118 3.41 -8.14 8.75
C PHE A 118 4.78 -8.11 8.09
N LEU A 119 5.31 -9.29 7.70
CA LEU A 119 6.68 -9.43 7.20
C LEU A 119 6.79 -9.24 5.69
N MET A 120 6.03 -10.00 4.91
CA MET A 120 6.09 -9.96 3.44
C MET A 120 4.82 -10.52 2.80
N VAL A 121 4.59 -10.13 1.55
CA VAL A 121 3.67 -10.79 0.62
C VAL A 121 4.50 -11.35 -0.51
N ARG A 122 4.25 -12.61 -0.89
CA ARG A 122 4.89 -13.22 -2.03
C ARG A 122 4.13 -12.80 -3.30
N PRO A 123 4.80 -12.16 -4.28
CA PRO A 123 4.22 -11.93 -5.59
C PRO A 123 4.06 -13.24 -6.37
#